data_AF-A0A7C5LQF1-F1
#
_entry.id   AF-A0A7C5LQF1-F1
#
_cell.length_a   1.000
_cell.length_b   1.000
_cell.length_c   1.000
_cell.angle_alpha   90.00
_cell.angle_beta   90.00
_cell.angle_gamma   90.00
#
_symmetry.space_group_name_H-M   'P 1'
#
loop_
_entity.id
_entity.type
_entity.pdbx_description
1 polymer ?
#
loop_
_entity_poly.entity_id
_entity_poly.type
_entity_poly.pdbx_seq_one_letter_code
_entity_poly.pdbx_strand_id
1 'polypeptide(L)'
;GKSKATLGRYYSENEEHADRFMPIDSVAALEEAARYPHVTSALAELRGITMSYDGDKRNIPEGGVNADVIALSQRFALLMAEYQQSIEDGVITANEAKRLLRETLAIQHVLLDMKLHLEEEQV
;
A
#
# COMPACT_ATOMS: atom_id res chain seq x y z
N GLY A 1 -3.69 -30.53 17.10
CA GLY A 1 -2.94 -30.38 15.84
C GLY A 1 -3.85 -30.19 14.63
N LYS A 2 -4.44 -29.00 14.45
CA LYS A 2 -5.28 -28.68 13.28
C LYS A 2 -4.87 -27.39 12.54
N SER A 3 -3.81 -26.71 12.97
CA SER A 3 -3.46 -25.36 12.44
C SER A 3 -2.36 -25.34 11.37
N LYS A 4 -1.76 -26.48 11.02
CA LYS A 4 -0.75 -26.57 9.93
C LYS A 4 -1.34 -27.01 8.58
N ALA A 5 -2.63 -27.33 8.52
CA ALA A 5 -3.26 -27.98 7.36
C ALA A 5 -3.98 -27.02 6.39
N THR A 6 -4.11 -25.73 6.71
CA THR A 6 -4.83 -24.77 5.87
C THR A 6 -3.96 -24.21 4.75
N LEU A 7 -2.75 -23.76 5.05
CA LEU A 7 -1.89 -23.11 4.06
C LEU A 7 -1.30 -24.10 3.03
N GLY A 8 -0.83 -25.27 3.50
CA GLY A 8 -0.24 -26.29 2.62
C GLY A 8 -1.21 -26.85 1.58
N ARG A 9 -2.52 -26.66 1.76
CA ARG A 9 -3.56 -27.11 0.84
C ARG A 9 -3.73 -26.20 -0.38
N TYR A 10 -3.35 -24.94 -0.26
CA TYR A 10 -3.44 -23.92 -1.32
C TYR A 10 -2.06 -23.55 -1.90
N TYR A 11 -0.98 -24.05 -1.30
CA TYR A 11 0.40 -23.77 -1.71
C TYR A 11 0.95 -24.75 -2.76
N SER A 12 0.18 -25.77 -3.16
CA SER A 12 0.64 -26.78 -4.11
C SER A 12 0.49 -26.32 -5.56
N GLU A 13 1.56 -26.43 -6.35
CA GLU A 13 1.61 -26.10 -7.77
C GLU A 13 1.20 -27.26 -8.70
N ASN A 14 0.84 -28.43 -8.16
CA ASN A 14 0.38 -29.56 -8.97
C ASN A 14 -0.88 -29.23 -9.79
N GLU A 15 -0.92 -29.68 -11.06
CA GLU A 15 -2.07 -29.44 -11.98
C GLU A 15 -3.41 -29.92 -11.43
N GLU A 16 -3.43 -30.99 -10.62
CA GLU A 16 -4.61 -31.50 -9.93
C GLU A 16 -5.24 -30.52 -8.92
N HIS A 17 -4.57 -29.40 -8.61
CA HIS A 17 -5.02 -28.37 -7.68
C HIS A 17 -5.21 -27.01 -8.34
N ALA A 18 -5.13 -26.92 -9.67
CA ALA A 18 -5.28 -25.67 -10.42
C ALA A 18 -6.62 -24.96 -10.17
N ASP A 19 -7.71 -25.72 -9.98
CA ASP A 19 -9.05 -25.17 -9.71
C ASP A 19 -9.36 -24.99 -8.21
N ARG A 20 -8.34 -25.13 -7.35
CA ARG A 20 -8.52 -25.14 -5.89
C ARG A 20 -8.20 -23.77 -5.29
N PHE A 21 -9.21 -22.92 -5.22
CA PHE A 21 -9.06 -21.58 -4.67
C PHE A 21 -9.19 -21.53 -3.15
N MET A 22 -8.46 -20.62 -2.51
CA MET A 22 -8.63 -20.31 -1.09
C MET A 22 -9.96 -19.57 -0.88
N PRO A 23 -10.85 -20.06 0.00
CA PRO A 23 -12.05 -19.33 0.40
C PRO A 23 -11.71 -17.97 1.04
N ILE A 24 -12.55 -16.95 0.79
CA ILE A 24 -12.32 -15.58 1.28
C ILE A 24 -12.28 -15.51 2.81
N ASP A 25 -13.10 -16.29 3.51
CA ASP A 25 -13.09 -16.39 4.98
C ASP A 25 -11.75 -16.94 5.51
N SER A 26 -11.13 -17.86 4.78
CA SER A 26 -9.80 -18.38 5.11
C SER A 26 -8.72 -17.33 4.89
N VAL A 27 -8.84 -16.51 3.86
CA VAL A 27 -7.94 -15.35 3.63
C VAL A 27 -8.09 -14.36 4.78
N ALA A 28 -9.31 -14.00 5.16
CA ALA A 28 -9.56 -13.06 6.26
C ALA A 28 -8.96 -13.54 7.58
N ALA A 29 -9.18 -14.81 7.94
CA ALA A 29 -8.62 -15.40 9.16
C ALA A 29 -7.07 -15.46 9.14
N LEU A 30 -6.48 -15.70 7.96
CA LEU A 30 -5.02 -15.70 7.77
C LEU A 30 -4.45 -14.29 7.96
N GLU A 31 -5.06 -13.28 7.35
CA GLU A 31 -4.61 -11.89 7.44
C GLU A 31 -4.81 -11.31 8.85
N GLU A 32 -5.88 -11.70 9.55
CA GLU A 32 -6.10 -11.36 10.96
C GLU A 32 -4.98 -11.93 11.84
N ALA A 33 -4.62 -13.21 11.64
CA ALA A 33 -3.52 -13.84 12.37
C ALA A 33 -2.15 -13.25 12.03
N ALA A 34 -1.94 -12.88 10.76
CA ALA A 34 -0.71 -12.22 10.29
C ALA A 34 -0.62 -10.75 10.74
N ARG A 35 -1.75 -10.15 11.14
CA ARG A 35 -1.90 -8.70 11.41
C ARG A 35 -1.45 -7.84 10.22
N TYR A 36 -1.51 -8.40 9.02
CA TYR A 36 -1.09 -7.74 7.80
C TYR A 36 -1.83 -8.33 6.58
N PRO A 37 -2.37 -7.48 5.68
CA PRO A 37 -3.18 -7.90 4.55
C PRO A 37 -2.34 -8.33 3.33
N HIS A 38 -1.59 -9.43 3.45
CA HIS A 38 -0.69 -9.89 2.39
C HIS A 38 -1.40 -10.26 1.08
N VAL A 39 -2.54 -10.95 1.17
CA VAL A 39 -3.30 -11.43 0.00
C VAL A 39 -4.10 -10.29 -0.60
N THR A 40 -4.75 -9.49 0.24
CA THR A 40 -5.54 -8.34 -0.17
C THR A 40 -4.65 -7.28 -0.84
N SER A 41 -3.44 -7.05 -0.34
CA SER A 41 -2.43 -6.19 -1.01
C SER A 41 -2.08 -6.69 -2.41
N ALA A 42 -1.78 -7.98 -2.56
CA ALA A 42 -1.43 -8.56 -3.84
C ALA A 42 -2.59 -8.50 -4.86
N LEU A 43 -3.83 -8.71 -4.39
CA LEU A 43 -5.03 -8.56 -5.23
C LEU A 43 -5.23 -7.11 -5.69
N ALA A 44 -4.98 -6.15 -4.80
CA ALA A 44 -5.07 -4.73 -5.14
C ALA A 44 -4.03 -4.36 -6.22
N GLU A 45 -2.79 -4.81 -6.08
CA GLU A 45 -1.71 -4.61 -7.05
C GLU A 45 -2.07 -5.19 -8.44
N LEU A 46 -2.56 -6.44 -8.50
CA LEU A 46 -2.97 -7.09 -9.74
C LEU A 46 -4.09 -6.33 -10.49
N ARG A 47 -4.91 -5.58 -9.76
CA ARG A 47 -6.02 -4.81 -10.33
C ARG A 47 -5.68 -3.34 -10.52
N GLY A 48 -4.46 -2.92 -10.19
CA GLY A 48 -4.06 -1.51 -10.20
C GLY A 48 -4.85 -0.65 -9.22
N ILE A 49 -5.37 -1.26 -8.14
CA ILE A 49 -6.12 -0.59 -7.09
C ILE A 49 -5.15 -0.18 -5.99
N THR A 50 -5.19 1.09 -5.58
CA THR A 50 -4.46 1.56 -4.41
C THR A 50 -5.23 1.16 -3.15
N MET A 51 -4.62 0.34 -2.28
CA MET A 51 -5.18 -0.05 -0.99
C MET A 51 -4.62 0.86 0.11
N SER A 52 -5.50 1.50 0.88
CA SER A 52 -5.12 2.21 2.12
C SER A 52 -5.30 1.26 3.31
N TYR A 53 -4.23 1.02 4.07
CA TYR A 53 -4.27 0.18 5.27
C TYR A 53 -4.28 1.07 6.51
N ASP A 54 -5.41 1.09 7.20
CA ASP A 54 -5.62 1.93 8.38
C ASP A 54 -5.09 1.28 9.69
N GLY A 55 -3.89 0.71 9.63
CA GLY A 55 -3.29 -0.03 10.75
C GLY A 55 -2.77 0.86 11.88
N ASP A 56 -2.42 2.11 11.57
CA ASP A 56 -1.70 3.05 12.43
C ASP A 56 -2.54 4.21 12.99
N LYS A 57 -3.84 4.29 12.70
CA LYS A 57 -4.74 5.32 13.26
C LYS A 57 -4.91 5.31 14.78
N ARG A 58 -4.22 4.43 15.50
CA ARG A 58 -4.22 4.48 16.97
C ARG A 58 -3.30 5.53 17.57
N ASN A 59 -2.45 6.21 16.79
CA ASN A 59 -1.51 7.17 17.39
C ASN A 59 -1.00 8.32 16.49
N ILE A 60 -1.64 8.61 15.36
CA ILE A 60 -1.33 9.83 14.60
C ILE A 60 -2.18 10.94 15.21
N PRO A 61 -1.58 12.02 15.76
CA PRO A 61 -2.36 13.17 16.23
C PRO A 61 -3.23 13.67 15.08
N GLU A 62 -4.52 13.94 15.32
CA GLU A 62 -5.42 14.59 14.38
C GLU A 62 -4.80 15.93 13.93
N GLY A 63 -4.01 15.90 12.86
CA GLY A 63 -3.54 17.06 12.15
C GLY A 63 -4.59 17.38 11.10
N GLY A 64 -5.30 18.50 11.27
CA GLY A 64 -6.28 18.93 10.26
C GLY A 64 -5.62 19.19 8.90
N VAL A 65 -6.45 19.48 7.89
CA VAL A 65 -6.06 19.62 6.46
C VAL A 65 -4.77 20.43 6.23
N ASN A 66 -4.51 21.46 7.03
CA ASN A 66 -3.28 22.27 6.95
C ASN A 66 -1.99 21.47 7.21
N ALA A 67 -2.01 20.51 8.13
CA ALA A 67 -0.87 19.64 8.42
C ALA A 67 -0.55 18.73 7.23
N ASP A 68 -1.59 18.20 6.58
CA ASP A 68 -1.42 17.37 5.40
C ASP A 68 -0.93 18.15 4.19
N VAL A 69 -1.40 19.39 3.99
CA VAL A 69 -0.89 20.28 2.93
C VAL A 69 0.62 20.52 3.11
N ILE A 70 1.06 20.71 4.35
CA ILE A 70 2.49 20.86 4.66
C ILE A 70 3.24 19.57 4.34
N ALA A 71 2.74 18.41 4.78
CA ALA A 71 3.34 17.11 4.48
C ALA A 71 3.41 16.84 2.96
N LEU A 72 2.36 17.17 2.21
CA LEU A 72 2.30 17.05 0.76
C LEU A 72 3.39 17.88 0.09
N SER A 73 3.52 19.15 0.51
CA SER A 73 4.52 20.06 -0.05
C SER A 73 5.96 19.57 0.20
N GLN A 74 6.23 19.01 1.38
CA GLN A 74 7.53 18.45 1.74
C GLN A 74 7.84 17.20 0.92
N ARG A 75 6.87 16.30 0.75
CA ARG A 75 7.01 15.07 -0.06
C ARG A 75 7.21 15.39 -1.53
N PHE A 76 6.45 16.35 -2.05
CA PHE A 76 6.61 16.81 -3.42
C PHE A 76 7.99 17.43 -3.65
N ALA A 77 8.49 18.24 -2.70
CA ALA A 77 9.84 18.80 -2.78
C ALA A 77 10.91 17.69 -2.82
N LEU A 78 10.76 16.64 -2.01
CA LEU A 78 11.67 15.49 -2.02
C LEU A 78 11.64 14.74 -3.35
N LEU A 79 10.44 14.43 -3.88
CA LEU A 79 10.28 13.81 -5.19
C LEU A 79 10.94 14.63 -6.29
N MET A 80 10.72 15.95 -6.30
CA MET A 80 11.31 16.84 -7.31
C MET A 80 12.83 16.93 -7.18
N ALA A 81 13.37 16.87 -5.96
CA ALA A 81 14.82 16.82 -5.74
C ALA A 81 15.42 15.51 -6.27
N GLU A 82 14.81 14.37 -5.98
CA GLU A 82 15.24 13.07 -6.52
C GLU A 82 15.12 13.03 -8.05
N TYR A 83 14.04 13.57 -8.60
CA TYR A 83 13.84 13.65 -10.05
C TYR A 83 14.92 14.49 -10.72
N GLN A 84 15.22 15.67 -10.17
CA GLN A 84 16.24 16.56 -10.70
C GLN A 84 17.63 15.90 -10.70
N GLN A 85 17.97 15.17 -9.63
CA GLN A 85 19.21 14.42 -9.56
C GLN A 85 19.22 13.24 -10.56
N SER A 86 18.10 12.54 -10.71
CA SER A 86 17.98 11.35 -11.57
C SER A 86 17.90 11.65 -13.07
N ILE A 87 17.81 12.93 -13.46
CA ILE A 87 17.77 13.35 -14.88
C ILE A 87 19.00 14.19 -15.26
N GLU A 88 19.95 14.36 -14.35
CA GLU A 88 21.16 15.17 -14.57
C GLU A 88 22.01 14.64 -15.74
N ASP A 89 22.04 13.32 -15.94
CA ASP A 89 22.69 12.64 -17.07
C ASP A 89 21.71 12.30 -18.22
N GLY A 90 20.44 12.68 -18.08
CA GLY A 90 19.38 12.47 -19.07
C GLY A 90 18.80 11.05 -19.13
N VAL A 91 19.17 10.14 -18.22
CA VAL A 91 18.70 8.75 -18.23
C VAL A 91 18.24 8.29 -16.86
N ILE A 92 16.96 7.90 -16.75
CA ILE A 92 16.43 7.31 -15.51
C ILE A 92 16.76 5.82 -15.47
N THR A 93 17.61 5.42 -14.54
CA THR A 93 17.95 4.03 -14.26
C THR A 93 16.81 3.30 -13.54
N ALA A 94 16.81 1.97 -13.58
CA ALA A 94 15.81 1.15 -12.88
C ALA A 94 15.77 1.38 -11.35
N ASN A 95 16.89 1.78 -10.74
CA ASN A 95 16.94 2.09 -9.32
C ASN A 95 16.35 3.47 -9.02
N GLU A 96 16.54 4.45 -9.89
CA GLU A 96 15.93 5.77 -9.78
C GLU A 96 14.42 5.71 -9.98
N ALA A 97 13.97 4.96 -10.99
CA ALA A 97 12.55 4.71 -11.20
C ALA A 97 11.88 4.10 -9.95
N LYS A 98 12.54 3.16 -9.27
CA LYS A 98 12.05 2.59 -8.00
C LYS A 98 11.99 3.61 -6.86
N ARG A 99 12.95 4.52 -6.77
CA ARG A 99 12.96 5.59 -5.75
C ARG A 99 11.84 6.61 -6.01
N LEU A 100 11.75 7.12 -7.23
CA LEU A 100 10.68 8.03 -7.66
C LEU A 100 9.29 7.43 -7.46
N LEU A 101 9.13 6.13 -7.75
CA LEU A 101 7.87 5.42 -7.51
C LEU A 101 7.50 5.40 -6.03
N ARG A 102 8.46 5.17 -5.13
CA ARG A 102 8.20 5.19 -3.67
C ARG A 102 7.76 6.57 -3.20
N GLU A 103 8.43 7.64 -3.63
CA GLU A 103 8.04 8.99 -3.24
C GLU A 103 6.68 9.38 -3.82
N THR A 104 6.36 8.95 -5.04
CA THR A 104 5.03 9.15 -5.63
C THR A 104 3.93 8.45 -4.83
N LEU A 105 4.17 7.21 -4.37
CA LEU A 105 3.21 6.48 -3.52
C LEU A 105 3.02 7.18 -2.16
N ALA A 106 4.09 7.74 -1.59
CA ALA A 106 3.99 8.50 -0.35
C ALA A 106 3.15 9.78 -0.52
N ILE A 107 3.30 10.48 -1.65
CA ILE A 107 2.44 11.64 -2.01
C ILE A 107 0.97 11.22 -2.13
N GLN A 108 0.69 10.09 -2.78
CA GLN A 108 -0.67 9.57 -2.91
C GLN A 108 -1.32 9.30 -1.54
N HIS A 109 -0.55 8.78 -0.58
CA HIS A 109 -1.05 8.56 0.77
C HIS A 109 -1.49 9.86 1.43
N VAL A 110 -0.65 10.89 1.40
CA VAL A 110 -0.98 12.21 1.99
C VAL A 110 -2.20 12.84 1.32
N LEU A 111 -2.32 12.73 -0.02
CA LEU A 111 -3.50 13.23 -0.73
C LEU A 111 -4.79 12.51 -0.31
N LEU A 112 -4.69 11.24 0.04
CA LEU A 112 -5.83 10.45 0.52
C LEU A 112 -6.21 10.90 1.94
N ASP A 113 -5.23 11.08 2.82
CA ASP A 113 -5.45 11.61 4.18
C ASP A 113 -6.12 12.99 4.12
N MET A 114 -5.62 13.89 3.27
CA MET A 114 -6.26 15.20 3.00
C MET A 114 -7.71 15.08 2.59
N LYS A 115 -8.00 14.16 1.67
CA LYS A 115 -9.36 13.95 1.16
C LYS A 115 -10.28 13.50 2.29
N LEU A 116 -9.84 12.56 3.13
CA LEU A 116 -10.65 12.06 4.25
C LEU A 116 -10.95 13.17 5.26
N HIS A 117 -9.94 13.95 5.65
CA HIS A 117 -10.15 15.09 6.56
C HIS A 117 -11.12 16.13 5.97
N LEU A 118 -11.03 16.41 4.67
CA LEU A 118 -11.96 17.31 3.97
C LEU A 118 -13.39 16.77 3.89
N GLU A 119 -13.57 15.45 3.78
CA GLU A 119 -14.89 14.82 3.82
C GLU A 119 -15.49 14.87 5.24
N GLU A 120 -14.67 14.74 6.28
CA GLU A 120 -15.10 14.85 7.69
C GLU A 120 -15.49 16.29 8.08
N GLU A 121 -14.78 17.31 7.58
CA GLU A 121 -15.13 18.72 7.82
C GLU A 121 -16.46 19.15 7.14
N GLN A 122 -16.98 18.36 6.19
CA GLN A 122 -18.25 18.65 5.49
C GLN A 122 -19.50 18.08 6.17
N VAL A 123 -19.35 17.28 7.23
CA VAL A 123 -20.45 16.63 7.99
C VAL A 123 -20.80 17.44 9.24
#